data_AF-A0A9E0EEC4-F1
#
_entry.id   AF-A0A9E0EEC4-F1
#
_cell.length_a   1.000
_cell.length_b   1.000
_cell.length_c   1.000
_cell.angle_alpha   90.00
_cell.angle_beta   90.00
_cell.angle_gamma   90.00
#
_symmetry.space_group_name_H-M   'P 1'
#
loop_
_entity.id
_entity.type
_entity.pdbx_description
1 polymer ?
#
loop_
_entity_poly.entity_id
_entity_poly.type
_entity_poly.pdbx_seq_one_letter_code
_entity_poly.pdbx_strand_id
1 'polypeptide(L)'
;MVLTSLELKDKTFGTKFRGYDADEVDDFLDIVTRDYEELIRKNHEQELELKSLRERLAYFDEMKDSLSKSVLLAQDTAEKVKKAAEEQAANIIKQADYDVATLLHEAKDKANEILRISTDSAKKVAVETEELKNKTRVFHQRLKSTIESQLSLVNSPEWEDILRPTASYIQTSDEAFREVLVKVLDEEAPVEEKDLDYTLQLSEEEIAELTRQATAFEENETIALSIDEK
;
A
#
# COMPACT_ATOMS: atom_id res chain seq x y z
N MET A 1 -39.08 -39.26 84.86
CA MET A 1 -39.09 -40.71 85.16
C MET A 1 -39.57 -40.88 86.60
N VAL A 2 -40.35 -41.93 86.91
CA VAL A 2 -41.08 -42.05 88.20
C VAL A 2 -40.36 -42.93 89.24
N LEU A 3 -39.29 -43.62 88.86
CA LEU A 3 -38.44 -44.45 89.74
C LEU A 3 -36.98 -44.41 89.25
N THR A 4 -36.05 -44.18 90.17
CA THR A 4 -34.59 -44.24 89.99
C THR A 4 -34.04 -45.61 90.42
N SER A 5 -32.86 -46.00 89.93
CA SER A 5 -32.21 -47.25 90.39
C SER A 5 -31.98 -47.27 91.90
N LEU A 6 -31.73 -46.09 92.49
CA LEU A 6 -31.63 -45.90 93.93
C LEU A 6 -32.97 -46.15 94.65
N GLU A 7 -34.07 -45.62 94.11
CA GLU A 7 -35.42 -45.86 94.66
C GLU A 7 -35.89 -47.31 94.52
N LEU A 8 -35.34 -48.06 93.56
CA LEU A 8 -35.60 -49.50 93.40
C LEU A 8 -34.89 -50.31 94.50
N LYS A 9 -33.67 -49.91 94.84
CA LYS A 9 -32.84 -50.54 95.87
C LYS A 9 -33.32 -50.24 97.30
N ASP A 10 -33.82 -49.02 97.54
CA ASP A 10 -34.33 -48.61 98.84
C ASP A 10 -35.81 -49.00 99.07
N LYS A 11 -36.40 -49.77 98.14
CA LYS A 11 -37.81 -50.14 98.19
C LYS A 11 -38.07 -51.20 99.25
N THR A 12 -38.85 -50.84 100.27
CA THR A 12 -39.30 -51.79 101.31
C THR A 12 -40.74 -52.22 101.06
N PHE A 13 -41.03 -53.51 101.31
CA PHE A 13 -42.36 -54.10 101.18
C PHE A 13 -42.89 -54.52 102.56
N GLY A 14 -44.20 -54.34 102.78
CA GLY A 14 -44.85 -54.78 104.02
C GLY A 14 -45.05 -56.30 104.04
N THR A 15 -44.75 -56.96 105.16
CA THR A 15 -44.93 -58.40 105.35
C THR A 15 -46.39 -58.75 105.66
N LYS A 16 -46.92 -59.81 105.01
CA LYS A 16 -48.26 -60.38 105.26
C LYS A 16 -48.17 -61.90 105.39
N PHE A 17 -49.08 -62.51 106.15
CA PHE A 17 -49.16 -63.96 106.32
C PHE A 17 -49.41 -64.64 104.94
N ARG A 18 -48.46 -65.50 104.51
CA ARG A 18 -48.36 -66.11 103.14
C ARG A 18 -47.99 -65.11 102.02
N GLY A 19 -47.06 -64.19 102.27
CA GLY A 19 -46.45 -63.35 101.24
C GLY A 19 -45.36 -64.06 100.42
N TYR A 20 -44.78 -63.34 99.45
CA TYR A 20 -43.58 -63.79 98.74
C TYR A 20 -42.38 -63.92 99.68
N ASP A 21 -41.43 -64.78 99.31
CA ASP A 21 -40.16 -64.91 100.03
C ASP A 21 -39.35 -63.62 99.88
N ALA A 22 -38.84 -63.10 100.99
CA ALA A 22 -38.11 -61.83 101.00
C ALA A 22 -36.75 -61.96 100.30
N ASP A 23 -36.05 -63.09 100.49
CA ASP A 23 -34.73 -63.31 99.92
C ASP A 23 -34.80 -63.46 98.39
N GLU A 24 -35.83 -64.16 97.89
CA GLU A 24 -36.06 -64.33 96.43
C GLU A 24 -36.46 -63.00 95.76
N VAL A 25 -37.23 -62.15 96.46
CA VAL A 25 -37.61 -60.82 95.97
C VAL A 25 -36.40 -59.88 95.94
N ASP A 26 -35.55 -59.92 96.96
CA ASP A 26 -34.33 -59.11 97.02
C ASP A 26 -33.33 -59.51 95.92
N ASP A 27 -33.10 -60.81 95.70
CA ASP A 27 -32.28 -61.31 94.58
C ASP A 27 -32.80 -60.85 93.21
N PHE A 28 -34.13 -60.85 93.03
CA PHE A 28 -34.76 -60.35 91.80
C PHE A 28 -34.58 -58.84 91.64
N LEU A 29 -34.77 -58.06 92.71
CA LEU A 29 -34.59 -56.60 92.70
C LEU A 29 -33.14 -56.20 92.40
N ASP A 30 -32.15 -56.96 92.84
CA ASP A 30 -30.74 -56.73 92.49
C ASP A 30 -30.50 -56.90 90.98
N ILE A 31 -31.08 -57.93 90.36
CA ILE A 31 -31.00 -58.14 88.90
C ILE A 31 -31.70 -56.98 88.17
N VAL A 32 -32.93 -56.63 88.57
CA VAL A 32 -33.68 -55.53 87.95
C VAL A 32 -32.93 -54.21 88.10
N THR A 33 -32.35 -53.94 89.26
CA THR A 33 -31.60 -52.71 89.51
C THR A 33 -30.39 -52.60 88.59
N ARG A 34 -29.61 -53.68 88.44
CA ARG A 34 -28.45 -53.72 87.54
C ARG A 34 -28.85 -53.50 86.08
N ASP A 35 -29.88 -54.20 85.60
CA ASP A 35 -30.34 -54.09 84.22
C ASP A 35 -30.92 -52.68 83.95
N TYR A 36 -31.58 -52.08 84.94
CA TYR A 36 -32.10 -50.72 84.84
C TYR A 36 -30.98 -49.67 84.80
N GLU A 37 -29.90 -49.84 85.58
CA GLU A 37 -28.71 -48.99 85.49
C GLU A 37 -28.01 -49.12 84.14
N GLU A 38 -27.90 -50.32 83.58
CA GLU A 38 -27.34 -50.53 82.24
C GLU A 38 -28.21 -49.87 81.17
N LEU A 39 -29.53 -50.00 81.28
CA LEU A 39 -30.49 -49.37 80.37
C LEU A 39 -30.38 -47.84 80.40
N ILE A 40 -30.32 -47.23 81.59
CA ILE A 40 -30.14 -45.77 81.73
C ILE A 40 -28.83 -45.33 81.10
N ARG A 41 -27.74 -46.07 81.33
CA ARG A 41 -26.43 -45.74 80.75
C ARG A 41 -26.44 -45.80 79.23
N LYS A 42 -27.00 -46.87 78.65
CA LYS A 42 -27.16 -47.03 77.20
C LYS A 42 -28.06 -45.94 76.61
N ASN A 43 -29.15 -45.60 77.28
CA ASN A 43 -30.05 -44.54 76.84
C ASN A 43 -29.31 -43.20 76.77
N HIS A 44 -28.54 -42.86 77.81
CA HIS A 44 -27.74 -41.63 77.83
C HIS A 44 -26.66 -41.62 76.73
N GLU A 45 -25.97 -42.74 76.50
CA GLU A 45 -24.97 -42.86 75.43
C GLU A 45 -25.62 -42.69 74.04
N GLN A 46 -26.79 -43.31 73.82
CA GLN A 46 -27.57 -43.17 72.58
C GLN A 46 -28.09 -41.73 72.40
N GLU A 47 -28.52 -41.05 73.46
CA GLU A 47 -28.92 -39.65 73.40
C GLU A 47 -27.77 -38.73 73.00
N LEU A 48 -26.57 -38.97 73.55
CA LEU A 48 -25.36 -38.24 73.19
C LEU A 48 -24.97 -38.49 71.72
N GLU A 49 -25.02 -39.75 71.28
CA GLU A 49 -24.75 -40.11 69.89
C GLU A 49 -25.78 -39.45 68.94
N LEU A 50 -27.08 -39.54 69.25
CA LEU A 50 -28.14 -38.89 68.48
C LEU A 50 -27.93 -37.39 68.39
N LYS A 51 -27.52 -36.75 69.48
CA LYS A 51 -27.20 -35.32 69.48
C LYS A 51 -26.04 -35.01 68.54
N SER A 52 -24.95 -35.78 68.62
CA SER A 52 -23.80 -35.62 67.73
C SER A 52 -24.14 -35.84 66.25
N LEU A 53 -24.92 -36.87 65.93
CA LEU A 53 -25.38 -37.11 64.56
C LEU A 53 -26.27 -35.98 64.04
N ARG A 54 -27.16 -35.45 64.87
CA ARG A 54 -28.02 -34.32 64.48
C ARG A 54 -27.21 -33.06 64.21
N GLU A 55 -26.20 -32.76 65.03
CA GLU A 55 -25.30 -31.63 64.81
C GLU A 55 -24.50 -31.78 63.50
N ARG A 56 -23.98 -32.99 63.22
CA ARG A 56 -23.32 -33.29 61.94
C ARG A 56 -24.25 -33.16 60.75
N LEU A 57 -25.50 -33.62 60.87
CA LEU A 57 -26.49 -33.51 59.80
C LEU A 57 -26.78 -32.04 59.48
N ALA A 58 -27.00 -31.22 60.51
CA ALA A 58 -27.22 -29.78 60.34
C ALA A 58 -26.05 -29.10 59.63
N TYR A 59 -24.81 -29.45 60.01
CA TYR A 59 -23.61 -28.95 59.33
C TYR A 59 -23.55 -29.36 57.84
N PHE A 60 -23.89 -30.60 57.52
CA PHE A 60 -23.93 -31.06 56.13
C PHE A 60 -25.04 -30.39 55.32
N ASP A 61 -26.21 -30.14 55.91
CA ASP A 61 -27.29 -29.41 55.26
C ASP A 61 -26.88 -27.95 54.97
N GLU A 62 -26.27 -27.25 55.92
CA GLU A 62 -25.73 -25.90 55.69
C GLU A 62 -24.65 -25.88 54.61
N MET A 63 -23.74 -26.87 54.63
CA MET A 63 -22.70 -27.00 53.61
C MET A 63 -23.31 -27.27 52.22
N LYS A 64 -24.31 -28.15 52.13
CA LYS A 64 -25.03 -28.44 50.88
C LYS A 64 -25.69 -27.19 50.33
N ASP A 65 -26.34 -26.41 51.18
CA ASP A 65 -27.00 -25.17 50.79
C ASP A 65 -26.01 -24.11 50.32
N SER A 66 -24.88 -23.98 51.03
CA SER A 66 -23.78 -23.08 50.62
C SER A 66 -23.21 -23.49 49.26
N LEU A 67 -22.90 -24.78 49.08
CA LEU A 67 -22.37 -25.32 47.83
C LEU A 67 -23.36 -25.14 46.68
N SER A 68 -24.64 -25.42 46.91
CA SER A 68 -25.71 -25.21 45.93
C SER A 68 -25.78 -23.74 45.48
N LYS A 69 -25.73 -22.80 46.43
CA LYS A 69 -25.68 -21.36 46.13
C LYS A 69 -24.42 -20.98 45.35
N SER A 70 -23.26 -21.52 45.71
CA SER A 70 -22.01 -21.27 44.99
C SER A 70 -22.06 -21.79 43.55
N VAL A 71 -22.64 -22.97 43.32
CA VAL A 71 -22.81 -23.53 41.97
C VAL A 71 -23.75 -22.68 41.14
N LEU A 72 -24.88 -22.25 41.69
CA LEU A 72 -25.82 -21.35 41.01
C LEU A 72 -25.16 -20.00 40.66
N LEU A 73 -24.39 -19.42 41.59
CA LEU A 73 -23.64 -18.20 41.35
C LEU A 73 -22.59 -18.38 40.26
N ALA A 74 -21.87 -19.50 40.26
CA ALA A 74 -20.89 -19.81 39.23
C ALA A 74 -21.55 -19.96 37.85
N GLN A 75 -22.72 -20.62 37.77
CA GLN A 75 -23.50 -20.74 36.54
C GLN A 75 -23.97 -19.36 36.04
N ASP A 76 -24.57 -18.54 36.90
CA ASP A 76 -25.02 -17.19 36.54
C ASP A 76 -23.84 -16.30 36.11
N THR A 77 -22.69 -16.41 36.77
CA THR A 77 -21.47 -15.69 36.39
C THR A 77 -20.95 -16.16 35.04
N ALA A 78 -20.93 -17.47 34.79
CA ALA A 78 -20.52 -18.02 33.50
C ALA A 78 -21.44 -17.56 32.37
N GLU A 79 -22.76 -17.57 32.60
CA GLU A 79 -23.77 -17.07 31.65
C GLU A 79 -23.56 -15.58 31.35
N LYS A 80 -23.34 -14.76 32.39
CA LYS A 80 -23.04 -13.33 32.25
C LYS A 80 -21.76 -13.07 31.47
N VAL A 81 -20.68 -13.81 31.76
CA VAL A 81 -19.40 -13.70 31.04
C VAL A 81 -19.59 -14.09 29.57
N LYS A 82 -20.31 -15.18 29.30
CA LYS A 82 -20.61 -15.63 27.94
C LYS A 82 -21.39 -14.55 27.17
N LYS A 83 -22.47 -14.03 27.76
CA LYS A 83 -23.29 -12.99 27.12
C LYS A 83 -22.49 -11.70 26.87
N ALA A 84 -21.68 -11.26 27.83
CA ALA A 84 -20.82 -10.10 27.67
C ALA A 84 -19.80 -10.30 26.53
N ALA A 85 -19.21 -11.51 26.43
CA ALA A 85 -18.30 -11.85 25.34
C ALA A 85 -19.01 -11.86 23.97
N GLU A 86 -20.23 -12.39 23.89
CA GLU A 86 -21.05 -12.38 22.67
C GLU A 86 -21.41 -10.95 22.24
N GLU A 87 -21.83 -10.09 23.17
CA GLU A 87 -22.11 -8.67 22.91
C GLU A 87 -20.85 -7.90 22.47
N GLN A 88 -19.71 -8.14 23.13
CA GLN A 88 -18.43 -7.55 22.72
C GLN A 88 -18.01 -8.01 21.33
N ALA A 89 -18.13 -9.30 21.03
CA ALA A 89 -17.82 -9.84 19.71
C ALA A 89 -18.70 -9.22 18.62
N ALA A 90 -20.02 -9.11 18.87
CA ALA A 90 -20.94 -8.47 17.95
C ALA A 90 -20.60 -6.99 17.72
N ASN A 91 -20.22 -6.26 18.77
CA ASN A 91 -19.77 -4.88 18.67
C ASN A 91 -18.47 -4.73 17.88
N ILE A 92 -17.49 -5.62 18.09
CA ILE A 92 -16.23 -5.63 17.33
C ILE A 92 -16.52 -5.85 15.84
N ILE A 93 -17.36 -6.82 15.50
CA ILE A 93 -17.73 -7.10 14.10
C ILE A 93 -18.40 -5.86 13.49
N LYS A 94 -19.37 -5.26 14.18
CA LYS A 94 -20.07 -4.07 13.71
C LYS A 94 -19.13 -2.88 13.51
N GLN A 95 -18.18 -2.68 14.42
CA GLN A 95 -17.17 -1.63 14.30
C GLN A 95 -16.24 -1.90 13.11
N ALA A 96 -15.78 -3.14 12.95
CA ALA A 96 -14.95 -3.53 11.82
C ALA A 96 -15.66 -3.32 10.48
N ASP A 97 -16.95 -3.66 10.37
CA ASP A 97 -17.74 -3.42 9.17
C ASP A 97 -17.86 -1.92 8.86
N TYR A 98 -18.06 -1.08 9.88
CA TYR A 98 -18.10 0.37 9.73
C TYR A 98 -16.75 0.95 9.27
N ASP A 99 -15.66 0.50 9.89
CA ASP A 99 -14.30 0.95 9.57
C ASP A 99 -13.92 0.52 8.13
N VAL A 100 -14.26 -0.70 7.73
CA VAL A 100 -14.06 -1.21 6.36
C VAL A 100 -14.87 -0.40 5.36
N ALA A 101 -16.14 -0.10 5.65
CA ALA A 101 -16.98 0.70 4.76
C ALA A 101 -16.40 2.12 4.59
N THR A 102 -15.92 2.72 5.67
CA THR A 102 -15.28 4.05 5.66
C THR A 102 -13.99 4.02 4.85
N LEU A 103 -13.10 3.06 5.12
CA LEU A 103 -11.84 2.88 4.39
C LEU A 103 -12.08 2.69 2.89
N LEU A 104 -13.07 1.88 2.53
CA LEU A 104 -13.42 1.60 1.13
C LEU A 104 -13.97 2.84 0.44
N HIS A 105 -14.77 3.66 1.14
CA HIS A 105 -15.25 4.93 0.61
C HIS A 105 -14.09 5.90 0.37
N GLU A 106 -13.21 6.10 1.35
CA GLU A 106 -12.03 6.96 1.21
C GLU A 106 -11.10 6.49 0.09
N ALA A 107 -10.89 5.18 -0.03
CA ALA A 107 -10.08 4.60 -1.09
C ALA A 107 -10.69 4.84 -2.47
N LYS A 108 -12.01 4.70 -2.60
CA LYS A 108 -12.73 5.02 -3.85
C LYS A 108 -12.63 6.50 -4.19
N ASP A 109 -12.79 7.38 -3.22
CA ASP A 109 -12.73 8.82 -3.45
C ASP A 109 -11.32 9.24 -3.90
N LYS A 110 -10.27 8.73 -3.24
CA LYS A 110 -8.87 8.94 -3.65
C LYS A 110 -8.60 8.38 -5.05
N ALA A 111 -9.10 7.19 -5.36
CA ALA A 111 -8.94 6.59 -6.68
C ALA A 111 -9.63 7.43 -7.77
N ASN A 112 -10.86 7.89 -7.51
CA ASN A 112 -11.59 8.76 -8.43
C ASN A 112 -10.86 10.10 -8.64
N GLU A 113 -10.28 10.68 -7.59
CA GLU A 113 -9.51 11.91 -7.71
C GLU A 113 -8.23 11.71 -8.53
N ILE A 114 -7.51 10.62 -8.32
CA ILE A 114 -6.33 10.27 -9.13
C ILE A 114 -6.72 10.10 -10.60
N LEU A 115 -7.83 9.39 -10.88
CA LEU A 115 -8.32 9.21 -12.25
C LEU A 115 -8.69 10.54 -12.90
N ARG A 116 -9.32 11.45 -12.15
CA ARG A 116 -9.67 12.79 -12.63
C ARG A 116 -8.42 13.60 -12.98
N ILE A 117 -7.47 13.70 -12.05
CA ILE A 117 -6.19 14.41 -12.25
C ILE A 117 -5.43 13.83 -13.44
N SER A 118 -5.35 12.51 -13.54
CA SER A 118 -4.67 11.82 -14.64
C SER A 118 -5.35 12.11 -15.98
N THR A 119 -6.68 12.07 -16.03
CA THR A 119 -7.46 12.38 -17.24
C THR A 119 -7.27 13.83 -17.67
N ASP A 120 -7.32 14.78 -16.73
CA ASP A 120 -7.14 16.20 -17.04
C ASP A 120 -5.70 16.50 -17.49
N SER A 121 -4.71 15.85 -16.86
CA SER A 121 -3.31 15.94 -17.29
C SER A 121 -3.10 15.36 -18.68
N ALA A 122 -3.69 14.20 -18.98
CA ALA A 122 -3.63 13.59 -20.30
C ALA A 122 -4.26 14.49 -21.38
N LYS A 123 -5.42 15.10 -21.10
CA LYS A 123 -6.03 16.09 -22.00
C LYS A 123 -5.11 17.28 -22.23
N LYS A 124 -4.51 17.81 -21.16
CA LYS A 124 -3.57 18.94 -21.26
C LYS A 124 -2.38 18.61 -22.15
N VAL A 125 -1.74 17.45 -21.93
CA VAL A 125 -0.61 16.99 -22.75
C VAL A 125 -1.03 16.80 -24.22
N ALA A 126 -2.23 16.26 -24.47
CA ALA A 126 -2.74 16.12 -25.84
C ALA A 126 -2.92 17.48 -26.53
N VAL A 127 -3.46 18.48 -25.82
CA VAL A 127 -3.60 19.85 -26.35
C VAL A 127 -2.23 20.47 -26.62
N GLU A 128 -1.30 20.40 -25.67
CA GLU A 128 0.07 20.93 -25.83
C GLU A 128 0.80 20.26 -27.00
N THR A 129 0.58 18.95 -27.20
CA THR A 129 1.15 18.20 -28.33
C THR A 129 0.60 18.68 -29.67
N GLU A 130 -0.72 18.89 -29.78
CA GLU A 130 -1.34 19.43 -31.00
C GLU A 130 -0.92 20.88 -31.27
N GLU A 131 -0.78 21.71 -30.23
CA GLU A 131 -0.22 23.06 -30.37
C GLU A 131 1.22 23.03 -30.88
N LEU A 132 2.06 22.17 -30.32
CA LEU A 132 3.45 22.00 -30.74
C LEU A 132 3.52 21.53 -32.19
N LYS A 133 2.72 20.53 -32.57
CA LYS A 133 2.63 20.04 -33.96
C LYS A 133 2.21 21.14 -34.93
N ASN A 134 1.26 22.00 -34.54
CA ASN A 134 0.86 23.15 -35.34
C ASN A 134 1.99 24.17 -35.47
N LYS A 135 2.70 24.50 -34.38
CA LYS A 135 3.88 25.39 -34.42
C LYS A 135 4.98 24.82 -35.32
N THR A 136 5.27 23.53 -35.23
CA THR A 136 6.25 22.84 -36.08
C THR A 136 5.84 22.87 -37.55
N ARG A 137 4.56 22.63 -37.87
CA ARG A 137 4.05 22.71 -39.25
C ARG A 137 4.22 24.12 -39.83
N VAL A 138 3.88 25.16 -39.07
CA VAL A 138 4.06 26.55 -39.49
C VAL A 138 5.54 26.88 -39.66
N PHE A 139 6.40 26.46 -38.74
CA PHE A 139 7.84 26.63 -38.85
C PHE A 139 8.40 25.96 -40.11
N HIS A 140 8.04 24.70 -40.36
CA HIS A 140 8.44 23.95 -41.55
C HIS A 140 8.01 24.66 -42.85
N GLN A 141 6.77 25.17 -42.92
CA GLN A 141 6.30 25.96 -44.07
C GLN A 141 7.09 27.25 -44.27
N ARG A 142 7.41 27.97 -43.18
CA ARG A 142 8.23 29.18 -43.24
C ARG A 142 9.65 28.86 -43.71
N LEU A 143 10.27 27.82 -43.15
CA LEU A 143 11.61 27.38 -43.54
C LEU A 143 11.65 27.02 -45.03
N LYS A 144 10.68 26.23 -45.50
CA LYS A 144 10.55 25.87 -46.91
C LYS A 144 10.44 27.12 -47.80
N SER A 145 9.55 28.05 -47.46
CA SER A 145 9.38 29.30 -48.22
C SER A 145 10.65 30.15 -48.25
N THR A 146 11.37 30.25 -47.12
CA THR A 146 12.66 30.95 -47.07
C THR A 146 13.69 30.28 -47.98
N ILE A 147 13.81 28.95 -47.93
CA ILE A 147 14.75 28.23 -48.80
C ILE A 147 14.35 28.38 -50.27
N GLU A 148 13.08 28.24 -50.62
CA GLU A 148 12.58 28.46 -51.99
C GLU A 148 12.87 29.89 -52.47
N SER A 149 12.72 30.89 -51.60
CA SER A 149 13.08 32.29 -51.89
C SER A 149 14.58 32.47 -52.09
N GLN A 150 15.43 31.87 -51.26
CA GLN A 150 16.89 31.93 -51.41
C GLN A 150 17.35 31.21 -52.68
N LEU A 151 16.77 30.04 -52.96
CA LEU A 151 17.03 29.29 -54.18
C LEU A 151 16.60 30.08 -55.42
N SER A 152 15.47 30.77 -55.37
CA SER A 152 15.03 31.66 -56.44
C SER A 152 15.97 32.84 -56.67
N LEU A 153 16.60 33.36 -55.61
CA LEU A 153 17.62 34.42 -55.74
C LEU A 153 18.89 33.88 -56.38
N VAL A 154 19.35 32.70 -55.98
CA VAL A 154 20.55 32.05 -56.57
C VAL A 154 20.32 31.68 -58.03
N ASN A 155 19.10 31.23 -58.38
CA ASN A 155 18.72 30.91 -59.75
C ASN A 155 18.28 32.15 -60.56
N SER A 156 18.48 33.37 -60.03
CA SER A 156 18.16 34.62 -60.74
C SER A 156 19.08 34.80 -61.96
N PRO A 157 18.56 35.26 -63.11
CA PRO A 157 19.37 35.58 -64.29
C PRO A 157 20.44 36.66 -64.02
N GLU A 158 20.30 37.41 -62.93
CA GLU A 158 21.30 38.38 -62.49
C GLU A 158 22.64 37.72 -62.15
N TRP A 159 22.63 36.48 -61.66
CA TRP A 159 23.87 35.71 -61.47
C TRP A 159 24.48 35.28 -62.79
N GLU A 160 23.66 34.96 -63.80
CA GLU A 160 24.13 34.67 -65.16
C GLU A 160 24.86 35.88 -65.75
N ASP A 161 24.40 37.10 -65.46
CA ASP A 161 25.02 38.36 -65.87
C ASP A 161 26.28 38.71 -65.07
N ILE A 162 26.29 38.49 -63.75
CA ILE A 162 27.45 38.75 -62.87
C ILE A 162 28.57 37.74 -63.09
N LEU A 163 28.23 36.49 -63.37
CA LEU A 163 29.18 35.40 -63.63
C LEU A 163 29.61 35.31 -65.10
N ARG A 164 29.21 36.26 -65.96
CA ARG A 164 29.72 36.31 -67.33
C ARG A 164 31.25 36.40 -67.29
N PRO A 165 31.97 35.59 -68.10
CA PRO A 165 33.42 35.68 -68.18
C PRO A 165 33.84 37.11 -68.48
N THR A 166 34.73 37.67 -67.65
CA THR A 166 35.23 39.05 -67.78
C THR A 166 35.85 39.33 -69.16
N ALA A 167 36.23 38.27 -69.89
CA ALA A 167 36.66 38.33 -71.29
C ALA A 167 35.63 39.00 -72.23
N SER A 168 34.33 38.89 -71.94
CA SER A 168 33.27 39.58 -72.71
C SER A 168 33.27 41.10 -72.49
N TYR A 169 33.74 41.58 -71.34
CA TYR A 169 33.87 43.01 -71.05
C TYR A 169 35.15 43.61 -71.63
N ILE A 170 36.18 42.78 -71.89
CA ILE A 170 37.45 43.22 -72.46
C ILE A 170 37.35 43.45 -73.98
N GLN A 171 36.53 42.65 -74.69
CA GLN A 171 36.33 42.85 -76.14
C GLN A 171 35.67 44.21 -76.47
N THR A 172 34.76 44.70 -75.64
CA THR A 172 34.12 46.01 -75.86
C THR A 172 35.00 47.19 -75.46
N SER A 173 35.97 47.00 -74.57
CA SER A 173 36.95 48.06 -74.26
C SER A 173 38.04 48.23 -75.32
N ASP A 174 38.38 47.19 -76.09
CA ASP A 174 39.39 47.30 -77.15
C ASP A 174 38.88 48.10 -78.37
N GLU A 175 37.59 48.04 -78.68
CA GLU A 175 36.97 48.84 -79.76
C GLU A 175 36.94 50.34 -79.39
N ALA A 176 36.51 50.65 -78.17
CA ALA A 176 36.42 52.04 -77.68
C ALA A 176 37.80 52.68 -77.43
N PHE A 177 38.81 51.90 -77.03
CA PHE A 177 40.17 52.39 -76.86
C PHE A 177 40.87 52.59 -78.22
N ARG A 178 40.62 51.72 -79.21
CA ARG A 178 41.08 51.90 -80.60
C ARG A 178 40.52 53.16 -81.25
N GLU A 179 39.23 53.45 -81.09
CA GLU A 179 38.62 54.65 -81.69
C GLU A 179 39.26 55.95 -81.16
N VAL A 180 39.67 55.96 -79.89
CA VAL A 180 40.37 57.11 -79.29
C VAL A 180 41.85 57.16 -79.71
N LEU A 181 42.53 56.02 -79.85
CA LEU A 181 43.94 55.98 -80.28
C LEU A 181 44.10 56.45 -81.74
N VAL A 182 43.21 56.03 -82.63
CA VAL A 182 43.19 56.42 -84.06
C VAL A 182 42.89 57.90 -84.25
N LYS A 183 42.18 58.54 -83.32
CA LYS A 183 41.90 59.99 -83.36
C LYS A 183 43.08 60.87 -82.93
N VAL A 184 44.08 60.31 -82.25
CA VAL A 184 45.17 61.09 -81.61
C VAL A 184 46.51 60.91 -82.33
N LEU A 185 46.76 59.77 -82.97
CA LEU A 185 47.99 59.50 -83.72
C LEU A 185 47.63 59.20 -85.19
N ASP A 186 47.77 60.21 -86.04
CA ASP A 186 47.52 60.16 -87.49
C ASP A 186 48.64 59.38 -88.23
N GLU A 187 48.79 58.09 -87.91
CA GLU A 187 49.71 57.16 -88.58
C GLU A 187 49.18 55.71 -88.50
N GLU A 188 48.91 55.09 -89.66
CA GLU A 188 48.56 53.66 -89.77
C GLU A 188 49.83 52.80 -89.65
N ALA A 189 49.96 52.06 -88.54
CA ALA A 189 50.96 51.00 -88.41
C ALA A 189 50.29 49.60 -88.55
N PRO A 190 50.91 48.65 -89.28
CA PRO A 190 50.30 47.37 -89.61
C PRO A 190 50.30 46.41 -88.42
N VAL A 191 49.29 45.55 -88.35
CA VAL A 191 49.07 44.55 -87.28
C VAL A 191 49.69 43.20 -87.70
N GLU A 192 50.53 42.61 -86.85
CA GLU A 192 50.76 41.16 -86.82
C GLU A 192 49.82 40.54 -85.77
N GLU A 193 48.89 39.68 -86.19
CA GLU A 193 48.13 38.81 -85.30
C GLU A 193 49.07 37.75 -84.72
N LYS A 194 49.33 37.83 -83.41
CA LYS A 194 49.66 36.64 -82.63
C LYS A 194 48.43 36.24 -81.85
N ASP A 195 47.90 35.07 -82.16
CA ASP A 195 46.94 34.35 -81.33
C ASP A 195 47.49 34.26 -79.89
N LEU A 196 46.96 35.08 -79.00
CA LEU A 196 47.24 35.03 -77.56
C LEU A 196 45.98 34.46 -76.91
N ASP A 197 45.92 33.13 -76.94
CA ASP A 197 44.91 32.33 -76.27
C ASP A 197 45.18 32.36 -74.76
N TYR A 198 44.68 33.37 -74.07
CA TYR A 198 44.70 33.47 -72.61
C TYR A 198 43.31 33.22 -72.02
N THR A 199 42.70 32.09 -72.38
CA THR A 199 41.80 31.44 -71.42
C THR A 199 42.66 30.56 -70.52
N LEU A 200 42.88 30.98 -69.28
CA LEU A 200 43.28 30.07 -68.20
C LEU A 200 42.11 29.09 -67.99
N GLN A 201 42.05 28.05 -68.82
CA GLN A 201 41.39 26.82 -68.42
C GLN A 201 42.19 26.31 -67.23
N LEU A 202 41.55 26.13 -66.07
CA LEU A 202 42.19 25.45 -64.95
C LEU A 202 42.85 24.19 -65.48
N SER A 203 44.12 24.00 -65.15
CA SER A 203 44.80 22.77 -65.53
C SER A 203 44.07 21.58 -64.91
N GLU A 204 44.13 20.40 -65.54
CA GLU A 204 43.54 19.18 -64.99
C GLU A 204 44.02 18.90 -63.55
N GLU A 205 45.20 19.38 -63.18
CA GLU A 205 45.75 19.31 -61.82
C GLU A 205 44.99 20.19 -60.82
N GLU A 206 44.60 21.41 -61.18
CA GLU A 206 43.84 22.33 -60.31
C GLU A 206 42.39 21.85 -60.12
N ILE A 207 41.78 21.26 -61.17
CA ILE A 207 40.46 20.63 -61.08
C ILE A 207 40.51 19.39 -60.18
N ALA A 208 41.58 18.60 -60.27
CA ALA A 208 41.77 17.44 -59.39
C ALA A 208 41.98 17.87 -57.93
N GLU A 209 42.69 18.97 -57.67
CA GLU A 209 42.89 19.48 -56.32
C GLU A 209 41.59 20.02 -55.70
N LEU A 210 40.77 20.74 -56.48
CA LEU A 210 39.43 21.17 -56.06
C LEU A 210 38.48 19.99 -55.79
N THR A 211 38.51 18.97 -56.65
CA THR A 211 37.70 17.75 -56.46
C THR A 211 38.13 17.01 -55.19
N ARG A 212 39.44 16.93 -54.91
CA ARG A 212 39.97 16.34 -53.69
C ARG A 212 39.55 17.13 -52.44
N GLN A 213 39.56 18.45 -52.51
CA GLN A 213 39.10 19.31 -51.42
C GLN A 213 37.60 19.13 -51.15
N ALA A 214 36.77 19.00 -52.20
CA ALA A 214 35.34 18.73 -52.06
C ALA A 214 35.07 17.36 -51.40
N THR A 215 35.78 16.30 -51.83
CA THR A 215 35.62 14.97 -51.23
C THR A 215 36.09 14.91 -49.77
N ALA A 216 37.13 15.67 -49.42
CA ALA A 216 37.60 15.75 -48.04
C ALA A 216 36.60 16.47 -47.12
N PHE A 217 35.82 17.42 -47.66
CA PHE A 217 34.73 18.06 -46.92
C PHE A 217 33.56 17.10 -46.67
N GLU A 218 33.16 16.31 -47.67
CA GLU A 218 32.10 15.30 -47.52
C GLU A 218 32.47 14.20 -46.52
N GLU A 219 33.72 13.71 -46.52
CA GLU A 219 34.18 12.73 -45.54
C GLU A 219 34.16 13.29 -44.11
N ASN A 220 34.53 14.56 -43.93
CA ASN A 220 34.55 15.19 -42.61
C ASN A 220 33.13 15.46 -42.07
N GLU A 221 32.17 15.75 -42.94
CA GLU A 221 30.75 15.86 -42.60
C GLU A 221 30.13 14.50 -42.23
N THR A 222 30.55 13.43 -42.91
CA THR A 222 30.14 12.05 -42.59
C THR A 222 30.71 11.58 -41.25
N ILE A 223 31.94 11.98 -40.91
CA ILE A 223 32.56 11.69 -39.60
C ILE A 223 31.84 12.46 -38.48
N ALA A 224 31.50 13.73 -38.71
CA ALA A 224 30.76 14.54 -37.73
C ALA A 224 29.37 13.97 -37.41
N LEU A 225 28.65 13.44 -38.41
CA LEU A 225 27.35 12.77 -38.22
C LEU A 225 27.46 11.43 -37.48
N SER A 226 28.60 10.73 -37.57
CA SER A 226 28.82 9.45 -36.88
C SER A 226 29.24 9.58 -35.40
N ILE A 227 29.68 10.77 -34.97
CA ILE A 227 30.08 11.04 -33.58
C ILE A 227 28.88 11.41 -32.69
N ASP A 228 27.78 11.89 -33.27
CA ASP A 228 26.57 12.30 -32.53
C ASP A 228 25.57 11.15 -32.25
N GLU A 229 25.87 9.91 -32.67
CA GLU A 229 25.02 8.71 -32.47
C GLU A 229 25.52 7.72 -31.40
N LYS A 230 26.33 8.17 -30.42
CA LYS A 230 26.74 7.38 -29.25
C LYS A 230 26.53 8.10 -27.92
#